data_AF-A0A9C7QGL0-F1
#
_entry.id   AF-A0A9C7QGL0-F1
#
_cell.length_a   1.000
_cell.length_b   1.000
_cell.length_c   1.000
_cell.angle_alpha   90.00
_cell.angle_beta   90.00
_cell.angle_gamma   90.00
#
_symmetry.space_group_name_H-M   'P 1'
#
loop_
_entity.id
_entity.type
_entity.pdbx_description
1 polymer ?
#
loop_
_entity_poly.entity_id
_entity_poly.type
_entity_poly.pdbx_seq_one_letter_code
_entity_poly.pdbx_strand_id
1 'polypeptide(L)'
;MKLNKKSLRFAVSMAAIFAVLAVCARVTDHALPAAAEVSDKPVIVLDAGHGGLDSGAVGKGGTLEKDVNLAVVKRLQQLLELSGFHTVLTRSEDISIYDPGTEGIRNQKLSDMDNRLELIQSYPDSIFLCIHQNNFTDPAYFG
;
A
#
# COMPACT_ATOMS: atom_id res chain seq x y z
N MET A 1 21.53 9.52 65.83
CA MET A 1 21.53 10.39 64.63
C MET A 1 20.09 10.58 64.17
N LYS A 2 19.46 11.75 64.41
CA LYS A 2 18.05 11.97 64.02
C LYS A 2 17.98 12.27 62.52
N LEU A 3 17.41 11.38 61.72
CA LEU A 3 17.20 11.63 60.30
C LEU A 3 16.28 12.83 60.10
N ASN A 4 16.70 13.78 59.27
CA ASN A 4 15.93 14.96 58.93
C ASN A 4 14.75 14.55 58.04
N LYS A 5 13.52 14.86 58.47
CA LYS A 5 12.29 14.53 57.72
C LYS A 5 12.31 15.11 56.29
N LYS A 6 13.00 16.22 56.05
CA LYS A 6 13.16 16.80 54.71
C LYS A 6 14.09 15.97 53.81
N SER A 7 15.20 15.46 54.33
CA SER A 7 16.10 14.60 53.57
C SER A 7 15.50 13.22 53.30
N LEU A 8 14.68 12.71 54.24
CA LEU A 8 13.92 11.48 54.03
C LEU A 8 12.88 11.62 52.91
N ARG A 9 12.12 12.74 52.88
CA ARG A 9 11.14 13.01 51.81
C ARG A 9 11.81 13.17 50.46
N PHE A 10 12.95 13.85 50.40
CA PHE A 10 13.73 14.00 49.17
C PHE A 10 14.23 12.65 48.63
N ALA A 11 14.77 11.80 49.50
CA ALA A 11 15.22 10.46 49.12
C ALA A 11 14.09 9.55 48.60
N VAL A 12 12.90 9.60 49.23
CA VAL A 12 11.72 8.83 48.77
C VAL A 12 11.24 9.31 47.40
N SER A 13 11.19 10.63 47.16
CA SER A 13 10.83 11.17 45.85
C SER A 13 11.83 10.75 44.76
N MET A 14 13.13 10.79 45.06
CA MET A 14 14.17 10.38 44.11
C MET A 14 14.10 8.89 43.76
N ALA A 15 13.84 8.04 44.76
CA ALA A 15 13.63 6.61 44.56
C ALA A 15 12.37 6.31 43.73
N ALA A 16 11.28 7.06 43.95
CA ALA A 16 10.05 6.92 43.16
C ALA A 16 10.27 7.31 41.69
N ILE A 17 10.97 8.42 41.43
CA ILE A 17 11.33 8.85 40.06
C ILE A 17 12.20 7.78 39.39
N PHE A 18 13.20 7.26 40.10
CA PHE A 18 14.07 6.21 39.57
C PHE A 18 13.29 4.92 39.26
N ALA A 19 12.34 4.53 40.11
CA ALA A 19 11.46 3.38 39.87
C ALA A 19 10.57 3.59 38.64
N VAL A 20 9.98 4.78 38.47
CA VAL A 20 9.18 5.13 37.29
C VAL A 20 10.03 5.07 36.02
N LEU A 21 11.24 5.64 36.04
CA LEU A 21 12.16 5.60 34.90
C LEU A 21 12.59 4.17 34.56
N ALA A 22 12.88 3.33 35.56
CA ALA A 22 13.23 1.93 35.36
C ALA A 22 12.06 1.10 34.80
N VAL A 23 10.81 1.41 35.20
CA VAL A 23 9.62 0.79 34.62
C VAL A 23 9.44 1.23 33.17
N CYS A 24 9.55 2.53 32.87
CA CYS A 24 9.47 3.04 31.49
C CYS A 24 10.55 2.42 30.59
N ALA A 25 11.78 2.27 31.08
CA ALA A 25 12.88 1.64 30.34
C ALA A 25 12.61 0.15 30.05
N ARG A 26 11.99 -0.59 30.97
CA ARG A 26 11.59 -1.99 30.72
C ARG A 26 10.40 -2.12 29.77
N VAL A 27 9.49 -1.15 29.78
CA VAL A 27 8.39 -1.10 28.81
C VAL A 27 8.94 -0.87 27.40
N THR A 28 10.01 -0.09 27.25
CA THR A 28 10.69 0.10 25.95
C THR A 28 11.51 -1.10 25.50
N ASP A 29 12.12 -1.88 26.40
CA ASP A 29 12.86 -3.12 26.03
C ASP A 29 11.93 -4.23 25.48
N HIS A 30 10.66 -4.24 25.88
CA HIS A 30 9.65 -5.14 25.33
C HIS A 30 8.95 -4.62 24.07
N ALA A 31 9.21 -3.38 23.67
CA ALA A 31 8.89 -2.92 22.34
C ALA A 31 9.96 -3.46 21.38
N LEU A 32 9.90 -4.77 21.11
CA LEU A 32 10.55 -5.33 19.94
C LEU A 32 10.17 -4.44 18.75
N PRO A 33 11.14 -3.95 17.95
CA PRO A 33 10.76 -3.44 16.66
C PRO A 33 10.04 -4.60 15.96
N ALA A 34 8.82 -4.36 15.51
CA ALA A 34 8.16 -5.22 14.53
C ALA A 34 8.91 -5.08 13.19
N ALA A 35 10.23 -5.28 13.22
CA ALA A 35 11.09 -5.37 12.06
C ALA A 35 10.72 -6.69 11.41
N ALA A 36 9.76 -6.59 10.49
CA ALA A 36 9.42 -7.52 9.43
C ALA A 36 10.07 -8.89 9.58
N GLU A 37 9.38 -9.79 10.29
CA GLU A 37 9.42 -11.20 9.90
C GLU A 37 9.23 -11.22 8.38
N VAL A 38 10.20 -11.74 7.63
CA VAL A 38 10.06 -11.93 6.19
C VAL A 38 8.80 -12.75 6.02
N SER A 39 7.72 -12.10 5.57
CA SER A 39 6.45 -12.78 5.48
C SER A 39 6.59 -13.81 4.36
N ASP A 40 6.36 -15.08 4.66
CA ASP A 40 6.22 -16.15 3.66
C ASP A 40 5.02 -15.92 2.70
N LYS A 41 4.34 -14.78 2.82
CA LYS A 41 3.25 -14.39 1.93
C LYS A 41 3.80 -13.96 0.57
N PRO A 42 3.14 -14.37 -0.53
CA PRO A 42 3.53 -13.93 -1.85
C PRO A 42 3.36 -12.42 -2.00
N VAL A 43 4.17 -11.83 -2.87
CA VAL A 43 3.96 -10.45 -3.34
C VAL A 43 2.68 -10.41 -4.16
N ILE A 44 1.88 -9.36 -3.99
CA ILE A 44 0.68 -9.13 -4.82
C ILE A 44 0.94 -7.96 -5.74
N VAL A 45 1.02 -8.23 -7.04
CA VAL A 45 1.10 -7.18 -8.08
C VAL A 45 -0.32 -6.78 -8.45
N LEU A 46 -0.69 -5.55 -8.10
CA LEU A 46 -1.99 -4.95 -8.36
C LEU A 46 -1.93 -4.09 -9.61
N ASP A 47 -2.78 -4.41 -10.58
CA ASP A 47 -2.89 -3.66 -11.81
C ASP A 47 -4.19 -2.84 -11.87
N ALA A 48 -4.02 -1.53 -11.95
CA ALA A 48 -5.12 -0.62 -12.24
C ALA A 48 -5.23 -0.49 -13.76
N GLY A 49 -6.15 -1.24 -14.38
CA GLY A 49 -6.36 -1.23 -15.82
C GLY A 49 -6.49 0.18 -16.41
N HIS A 50 -6.04 0.35 -17.65
CA HIS A 50 -6.00 1.64 -18.37
C HIS A 50 -5.14 2.71 -17.66
N GLY A 51 -5.35 3.99 -17.96
CA GLY A 51 -4.61 5.12 -17.37
C GLY A 51 -4.13 6.13 -18.41
N GLY A 52 -3.96 7.39 -17.99
CA GLY A 52 -3.54 8.47 -18.88
C GLY A 52 -4.57 8.71 -19.98
N LEU A 53 -4.15 8.63 -21.24
CA LEU A 53 -5.03 8.82 -22.40
C LEU A 53 -6.02 7.67 -22.63
N ASP A 54 -5.75 6.49 -22.07
CA ASP A 54 -6.70 5.38 -22.15
C ASP A 54 -7.72 5.49 -21.01
N SER A 55 -8.94 5.91 -21.32
CA SER A 55 -10.01 6.04 -20.33
C SER A 55 -10.63 4.70 -19.92
N GLY A 56 -10.46 3.66 -20.74
CA GLY A 56 -11.32 2.49 -20.72
C GLY A 56 -12.77 2.85 -21.05
N ALA A 57 -13.70 2.06 -20.55
CA ALA A 57 -15.13 2.30 -20.68
C ALA A 57 -15.57 3.61 -19.99
N VAL A 58 -16.61 4.22 -20.55
CA VAL A 58 -17.24 5.43 -20.00
C VAL A 58 -18.66 5.09 -19.55
N GLY A 59 -18.93 5.22 -18.26
CA GLY A 59 -20.24 4.99 -17.69
C GLY A 59 -21.25 6.08 -18.09
N LYS A 60 -22.55 5.83 -17.86
CA LYS A 60 -23.65 6.74 -18.25
C LYS A 60 -23.52 8.17 -17.70
N GLY A 61 -22.85 8.34 -16.56
CA GLY A 61 -22.59 9.65 -15.92
C GLY A 61 -21.24 10.28 -16.27
N GLY A 62 -20.49 9.75 -17.24
CA GLY A 62 -19.14 10.21 -17.57
C GLY A 62 -18.04 9.64 -16.68
N THR A 63 -18.36 8.72 -15.77
CA THR A 63 -17.37 8.01 -14.95
C THR A 63 -16.44 7.21 -15.86
N LEU A 64 -15.13 7.43 -15.72
CA LEU A 64 -14.11 6.73 -16.49
C LEU A 64 -13.67 5.47 -15.75
N GLU A 65 -13.59 4.36 -16.46
CA GLU A 65 -13.12 3.07 -15.92
C GLU A 65 -11.73 3.20 -15.26
N LYS A 66 -10.80 3.91 -15.89
CA LYS A 66 -9.44 4.10 -15.36
C LYS A 66 -9.40 4.69 -13.94
N ASP A 67 -10.36 5.56 -13.62
CA ASP A 67 -10.44 6.26 -12.34
C ASP A 67 -10.99 5.33 -11.26
N VAL A 68 -12.02 4.55 -11.61
CA VAL A 68 -12.58 3.51 -10.75
C VAL A 68 -11.51 2.47 -10.44
N ASN A 69 -10.81 1.96 -11.46
CA ASN A 69 -9.77 0.95 -11.30
C ASN A 69 -8.64 1.45 -10.36
N LEU A 70 -8.15 2.67 -10.56
CA LEU A 70 -7.12 3.26 -9.70
C LEU A 70 -7.59 3.39 -8.25
N ALA A 71 -8.84 3.83 -8.06
CA ALA A 71 -9.41 4.03 -6.74
C ALA A 71 -9.66 2.70 -6.00
N VAL A 72 -10.02 1.63 -6.72
CA VAL A 72 -10.14 0.28 -6.16
C VAL A 72 -8.78 -0.27 -5.77
N VAL A 73 -7.80 -0.20 -6.69
CA VAL A 73 -6.44 -0.71 -6.44
C VAL A 73 -5.78 -0.03 -5.24
N LYS A 74 -5.89 1.29 -5.10
CA LYS A 74 -5.34 2.02 -3.93
C LYS A 74 -5.96 1.57 -2.60
N ARG A 75 -7.28 1.33 -2.57
CA ARG A 75 -7.95 0.84 -1.36
C ARG A 75 -7.55 -0.60 -1.07
N LEU A 76 -7.45 -1.43 -2.10
CA LEU A 76 -7.03 -2.81 -1.97
C LEU A 76 -5.58 -2.92 -1.46
N GLN A 77 -4.68 -2.09 -1.98
CA GLN A 77 -3.30 -1.96 -1.51
C GLN A 77 -3.27 -1.72 0.00
N GLN A 78 -3.99 -0.70 0.49
CA GLN A 78 -4.04 -0.37 1.91
C GLN A 78 -4.53 -1.54 2.78
N LEU A 79 -5.57 -2.24 2.33
CA LEU A 79 -6.12 -3.39 3.07
C LEU A 79 -5.18 -4.59 3.09
N LEU A 80 -4.50 -4.86 1.96
CA LEU A 80 -3.53 -5.94 1.83
C LEU A 80 -2.26 -5.67 2.66
N GLU A 81 -1.73 -4.45 2.59
CA GLU A 81 -0.58 -4.01 3.38
C GLU A 81 -0.88 -4.07 4.89
N LEU A 82 -2.08 -3.62 5.30
CA LEU A 82 -2.54 -3.75 6.69
C LEU A 82 -2.65 -5.23 7.13
N SER A 83 -2.96 -6.12 6.18
CA SER A 83 -3.01 -7.57 6.40
C SER A 83 -1.63 -8.24 6.30
N GLY A 84 -0.55 -7.47 6.15
CA GLY A 84 0.83 -7.92 6.12
C GLY A 84 1.28 -8.53 4.79
N PHE A 85 0.59 -8.24 3.67
CA PHE A 85 1.09 -8.57 2.34
C PHE A 85 1.98 -7.43 1.81
N HIS A 86 3.02 -7.79 1.05
CA HIS A 86 3.72 -6.82 0.22
C HIS A 86 2.97 -6.64 -1.10
N THR A 87 2.67 -5.39 -1.46
CA THR A 87 1.96 -5.06 -2.70
C THR A 87 2.79 -4.16 -3.60
N VAL A 88 2.66 -4.37 -4.91
CA VAL A 88 3.31 -3.57 -5.95
C VAL A 88 2.23 -3.11 -6.93
N LEU A 89 2.23 -1.84 -7.31
CA LEU A 89 1.25 -1.29 -8.25
C LEU A 89 1.88 -1.08 -9.61
N THR A 90 1.18 -1.43 -10.69
CA THR A 90 1.60 -1.05 -12.06
C THR A 90 1.58 0.45 -12.28
N ARG A 91 0.61 1.15 -11.67
CA ARG A 91 0.57 2.61 -11.59
C ARG A 91 -0.09 3.06 -10.29
N SER A 92 0.44 4.14 -9.71
CA SER A 92 -0.11 4.81 -8.52
C SER A 92 -0.85 6.11 -8.86
N GLU A 93 -0.84 6.52 -10.13
CA GLU A 93 -1.41 7.77 -10.63
C GLU A 93 -2.21 7.54 -11.94
N ASP A 94 -2.86 8.58 -12.43
CA ASP A 94 -3.56 8.55 -13.72
C ASP A 94 -2.56 8.73 -14.88
N ILE A 95 -1.75 7.70 -15.08
CA ILE A 95 -0.72 7.65 -16.12
C ILE A 95 -0.83 6.32 -16.89
N SER A 96 -0.27 6.32 -18.09
CA SER A 96 0.12 5.10 -18.79
C SER A 96 1.64 4.98 -18.67
N ILE A 97 2.15 3.77 -18.49
CA ILE A 97 3.57 3.48 -18.26
C ILE A 97 4.30 3.12 -19.56
N TYR A 98 3.85 3.63 -20.71
CA TYR A 98 4.51 3.43 -22.00
C TYR A 98 5.86 4.16 -22.08
N ASP A 99 6.71 3.75 -23.01
CA ASP A 99 8.05 4.29 -23.17
C ASP A 99 8.05 5.73 -23.70
N PRO A 100 8.81 6.66 -23.10
CA PRO A 100 8.93 8.02 -23.60
C PRO A 100 9.31 8.08 -25.08
N GLY A 101 8.61 8.89 -25.85
CA GLY A 101 8.84 9.02 -27.30
C GLY A 101 8.06 8.01 -28.17
N THR A 102 7.28 7.10 -27.57
CA THR A 102 6.38 6.23 -28.35
C THR A 102 5.28 7.06 -29.00
N GLU A 103 5.26 7.08 -30.34
CA GLU A 103 4.27 7.81 -31.12
C GLU A 103 3.07 6.95 -31.52
N GLY A 104 1.88 7.54 -31.48
CA GLY A 104 0.63 6.93 -31.88
C GLY A 104 -0.05 6.13 -30.76
N ILE A 105 -1.36 6.35 -30.60
CA ILE A 105 -2.17 5.78 -29.50
C ILE A 105 -2.04 4.25 -29.44
N ARG A 106 -2.07 3.58 -30.60
CA ARG A 106 -1.94 2.12 -30.66
C ARG A 106 -0.60 1.63 -30.11
N ASN A 107 0.50 2.28 -30.49
CA ASN A 107 1.84 1.85 -30.06
C ASN A 107 2.06 2.17 -28.58
N GLN A 108 1.55 3.31 -28.10
CA GLN A 108 1.56 3.64 -26.67
C GLN A 108 0.82 2.59 -25.86
N LYS A 109 -0.35 2.11 -26.31
CA LYS A 109 -1.08 1.02 -25.63
C LYS A 109 -0.30 -0.29 -25.62
N LEU A 110 0.41 -0.63 -26.70
CA LEU A 110 1.23 -1.83 -26.74
C LEU A 110 2.43 -1.72 -25.77
N SER A 111 3.16 -0.62 -25.82
CA SER A 111 4.28 -0.36 -24.92
C SER A 111 3.84 -0.30 -23.44
N ASP A 112 2.67 0.27 -23.14
CA ASP A 112 2.08 0.20 -21.78
C ASP A 112 1.84 -1.24 -21.31
N MET A 113 1.27 -2.09 -22.17
CA MET A 113 1.05 -3.50 -21.85
C MET A 113 2.34 -4.28 -21.67
N ASP A 114 3.35 -4.02 -22.51
CA ASP A 114 4.67 -4.65 -22.42
C ASP A 114 5.36 -4.26 -21.10
N ASN A 115 5.31 -2.98 -20.72
CA ASN A 115 5.91 -2.49 -19.47
C ASN A 115 5.18 -3.00 -18.22
N ARG A 116 3.85 -3.21 -18.29
CA ARG A 116 3.11 -3.91 -17.21
C ARG A 116 3.55 -5.36 -17.10
N LEU A 117 3.70 -6.06 -18.23
CA LEU A 117 4.16 -7.44 -18.25
C LEU A 117 5.57 -7.56 -17.67
N GLU A 118 6.49 -6.66 -18.05
CA GLU A 118 7.85 -6.63 -17.50
C GLU A 118 7.83 -6.43 -15.98
N LEU A 119 7.03 -5.50 -15.47
CA LEU A 119 6.87 -5.30 -14.03
C LEU A 119 6.37 -6.58 -13.35
N ILE A 120 5.35 -7.24 -13.90
CA ILE A 120 4.81 -8.49 -13.34
C ILE A 120 5.90 -9.58 -13.31
N GLN A 121 6.65 -9.72 -14.40
CA GLN A 121 7.74 -10.71 -14.51
C GLN A 121 8.92 -10.42 -13.57
N SER A 122 9.12 -9.17 -13.16
CA SER A 122 10.15 -8.80 -12.17
C SER A 122 9.86 -9.35 -10.76
N TYR A 123 8.64 -9.83 -10.50
CA TYR A 123 8.23 -10.50 -9.26
C TYR A 123 7.84 -11.97 -9.53
N PRO A 124 8.83 -12.86 -9.73
CA PRO A 124 8.56 -14.29 -9.86
C PRO A 124 7.86 -14.79 -8.59
N ASP A 125 6.85 -15.65 -8.75
CA ASP A 125 5.97 -16.16 -7.69
C ASP A 125 4.98 -15.16 -7.07
N SER A 126 4.78 -13.99 -7.70
CA SER A 126 3.72 -13.08 -7.30
C SER A 126 2.32 -13.57 -7.67
N ILE A 127 1.33 -13.11 -6.92
CA ILE A 127 -0.06 -13.13 -7.35
C ILE A 127 -0.31 -11.85 -8.14
N PHE A 128 -0.69 -12.00 -9.40
CA PHE A 128 -1.13 -10.88 -10.22
C PHE A 128 -2.65 -10.70 -10.14
N LEU A 129 -3.09 -9.49 -9.82
CA LEU A 129 -4.51 -9.13 -9.77
C LEU A 129 -4.76 -7.85 -10.57
N CYS A 130 -5.50 -7.99 -11.67
CA CYS A 130 -5.87 -6.90 -12.55
C CYS A 130 -7.33 -6.48 -12.33
N ILE A 131 -7.56 -5.17 -12.20
CA ILE A 131 -8.89 -4.61 -11.95
C ILE A 131 -9.37 -3.86 -13.20
N HIS A 132 -10.55 -4.27 -13.70
CA HIS A 132 -11.26 -3.67 -14.82
C HIS A 132 -12.76 -3.56 -14.54
N GLN A 133 -13.44 -2.70 -15.29
CA GLN A 133 -14.89 -2.61 -15.29
C GLN A 133 -15.42 -3.08 -16.65
N ASN A 134 -16.28 -4.10 -16.65
CA ASN A 134 -16.93 -4.52 -17.88
C ASN A 134 -17.94 -3.47 -18.36
N ASN A 135 -18.16 -3.45 -19.67
CA ASN A 135 -19.21 -2.62 -20.29
C ASN A 135 -19.93 -3.44 -21.37
N PHE A 136 -21.24 -3.52 -21.28
CA PHE A 136 -22.10 -4.24 -22.21
C PHE A 136 -23.17 -3.29 -22.78
N THR A 137 -23.52 -3.48 -24.05
CA THR A 137 -24.61 -2.72 -24.69
C THR A 137 -25.98 -3.16 -24.19
N ASP A 138 -26.12 -4.43 -23.80
CA ASP A 138 -27.33 -4.97 -23.18
C ASP A 138 -27.28 -4.79 -21.66
N PRO A 139 -28.19 -4.01 -21.06
CA PRO A 139 -28.21 -3.73 -19.63
C PRO A 139 -28.57 -4.94 -18.77
N ALA A 140 -28.98 -6.06 -19.35
CA ALA A 140 -29.25 -7.29 -18.60
C ALA A 140 -27.98 -7.89 -17.96
N TYR A 141 -26.79 -7.53 -18.45
CA TYR A 141 -25.52 -8.01 -17.91
C TYR A 141 -24.91 -6.98 -16.94
N PHE A 142 -24.85 -7.34 -15.66
CA PHE A 142 -24.26 -6.55 -14.59
C PHE A 142 -23.74 -7.48 -13.48
N GLY A 143 -22.82 -7.00 -12.64
CA GLY A 143 -22.21 -7.75 -11.54
C GLY A 143 -20.91 -7.13 -11.07
#